data_AF-A0A7Y5ADR2-F1
#
_entry.id   AF-A0A7Y5ADR2-F1
#
_cell.length_a   1.000
_cell.length_b   1.000
_cell.length_c   1.000
_cell.angle_alpha   90.00
_cell.angle_beta   90.00
_cell.angle_gamma   90.00
#
_symmetry.space_group_name_H-M   'P 1'
#
loop_
_entity.id
_entity.type
_entity.pdbx_description
1 polymer ?
#
loop_
_entity_poly.entity_id
_entity_poly.type
_entity_poly.pdbx_seq_one_letter_code
_entity_poly.pdbx_strand_id
1 'polypeptide(L)'
;VVMDLSEDRSEPRVFINPTVEELTHDMGQYQEGCLSVPGFYENVDRPLRVRVKAQDRDGKPYELECEGLLAVCVQHEFDHLNGKLFVDYLSQLKRDRIKKKLEKQHRQQA
;
A
#
# COMPACT_ATOMS: atom_id res chain seq x y z
N VAL A 1 8.51 6.70 2.13
CA VAL A 1 8.03 5.30 2.19
C VAL A 1 9.22 4.38 2.36
N VAL A 2 9.12 3.36 3.22
CA VAL A 2 10.13 2.30 3.37
C VAL A 2 9.47 0.94 3.17
N MET A 3 10.20 -0.02 2.64
CA MET A 3 9.67 -1.36 2.36
C MET A 3 10.77 -2.39 2.43
N ASP A 4 10.43 -3.60 2.86
CA ASP A 4 11.30 -4.77 2.72
C ASP A 4 10.38 -5.98 2.47
N LEU A 5 10.55 -6.63 1.32
CA LEU A 5 9.74 -7.78 0.90
C LEU A 5 10.47 -9.11 1.10
N SER A 6 11.73 -9.07 1.54
CA SER A 6 12.51 -10.27 1.83
C SER A 6 12.06 -10.89 3.15
N GLU A 7 12.04 -12.21 3.21
CA GLU A 7 11.67 -12.94 4.44
C GLU A 7 12.69 -12.71 5.57
N ASP A 8 13.96 -12.51 5.21
CA ASP A 8 15.10 -12.36 6.12
C ASP A 8 15.47 -10.89 6.41
N ARG A 9 14.70 -9.93 5.89
CA ARG A 9 14.91 -8.48 6.07
C ARG A 9 16.24 -7.97 5.52
N SER A 10 16.68 -8.57 4.41
CA SER A 10 17.92 -8.25 3.70
C SER A 10 17.75 -7.26 2.56
N GLU A 11 16.51 -6.94 2.14
CA GLU A 11 16.21 -6.07 1.01
C GLU A 11 15.47 -4.76 1.38
N PRO A 12 16.07 -3.87 2.19
CA PRO A 12 15.45 -2.60 2.52
C PRO A 12 15.41 -1.68 1.29
N ARG A 13 14.24 -1.11 1.03
CA ARG A 13 13.96 -0.16 -0.04
C ARG A 13 13.45 1.15 0.55
N VAL A 14 13.93 2.26 0.02
CA VAL A 14 13.60 3.61 0.48
C VAL A 14 13.12 4.43 -0.71
N PHE A 15 11.90 4.94 -0.62
CA PHE A 15 11.27 5.77 -1.64
C PHE A 15 10.94 7.14 -1.01
N ILE A 16 11.72 8.15 -1.35
CA ILE A 16 11.50 9.54 -0.96
C ILE A 16 10.82 10.26 -2.12
N ASN A 17 9.79 11.07 -1.83
CA ASN A 17 8.98 11.78 -2.83
C ASN A 17 8.54 10.91 -4.02
N PRO A 18 7.99 9.70 -3.80
CA PRO A 18 7.63 8.82 -4.90
C PRO A 18 6.48 9.38 -5.72
N THR A 19 6.53 9.17 -7.03
CA THR A 19 5.38 9.25 -7.94
C THR A 19 5.16 7.88 -8.60
N VAL A 20 3.91 7.54 -8.87
CA VAL A 20 3.53 6.25 -9.47
C VAL A 20 2.79 6.50 -10.79
N GLU A 21 3.22 5.82 -11.84
CA GLU A 21 2.64 5.82 -13.18
C GLU A 21 2.18 4.40 -13.52
N GLU A 22 0.94 4.24 -13.96
CA GLU A 22 0.42 2.94 -14.42
C GLU A 22 1.02 2.59 -15.79
N LEU A 23 1.58 1.39 -15.94
CA LEU A 23 2.14 0.92 -17.21
C LEU A 23 1.19 -0.02 -17.98
N THR A 24 0.10 -0.45 -17.35
CA THR A 24 -0.92 -1.29 -17.94
C THR A 24 -2.29 -0.97 -17.35
N HIS A 25 -3.35 -1.28 -18.11
CA HIS A 25 -4.73 -1.28 -17.62
C HIS A 25 -5.16 -2.63 -17.04
N ASP A 26 -4.29 -3.64 -17.11
CA ASP A 26 -4.56 -4.94 -16.51
C ASP A 26 -4.54 -4.83 -14.98
N MET A 27 -5.66 -5.23 -14.37
CA MET A 27 -5.86 -5.17 -12.93
C MET A 27 -5.62 -6.55 -12.32
N GLY A 28 -4.92 -6.56 -11.19
CA GLY A 28 -4.70 -7.74 -10.35
C GLY A 28 -5.39 -7.60 -9.02
N GLN A 29 -6.08 -8.65 -8.61
CA GLN A 29 -6.68 -8.70 -7.29
C GLN A 29 -5.69 -9.25 -6.27
N TYR A 30 -5.44 -8.48 -5.20
CA TYR A 30 -4.61 -8.91 -4.08
C TYR A 30 -5.36 -8.75 -2.77
N GLN A 31 -5.12 -9.67 -1.84
CA GLN A 31 -5.60 -9.56 -0.48
C GLN A 31 -4.65 -8.64 0.31
N GLU A 32 -5.08 -7.39 0.53
CA GLU A 32 -4.30 -6.39 1.23
C GLU A 32 -4.65 -6.31 2.71
N GLY A 33 -3.62 -6.11 3.53
CA GLY A 33 -3.74 -5.64 4.91
C GLY A 33 -3.00 -4.31 5.07
N CYS A 34 -3.21 -3.63 6.20
CA CYS A 34 -2.53 -2.39 6.53
C CYS A 34 -2.23 -2.34 8.03
N LEU A 35 -1.04 -1.88 8.41
CA LEU A 35 -0.69 -1.71 9.82
C LEU A 35 -1.59 -0.67 10.52
N SER A 36 -2.11 0.31 9.78
CA SER A 36 -3.09 1.29 10.29
C SER A 36 -4.52 0.76 10.38
N VAL A 37 -4.81 -0.43 9.85
CA VAL A 37 -6.13 -1.09 9.87
C VAL A 37 -5.95 -2.54 10.35
N PRO A 38 -5.52 -2.74 11.61
CA PRO A 38 -5.05 -4.04 12.08
C PRO A 38 -6.15 -5.10 12.09
N GLY A 39 -5.80 -6.32 11.66
CA GLY A 39 -6.68 -7.48 11.71
C GLY A 39 -7.70 -7.59 10.56
N PHE A 40 -7.58 -6.74 9.53
CA PHE A 40 -8.43 -6.79 8.35
C PHE A 40 -7.60 -7.06 7.10
N TYR A 41 -8.10 -7.99 6.28
CA TYR A 41 -7.52 -8.38 5.01
C TYR A 41 -8.64 -8.47 3.97
N GLU A 42 -8.61 -7.63 2.95
CA GLU A 42 -9.66 -7.57 1.92
C GLU A 42 -9.05 -7.51 0.52
N ASN A 43 -9.81 -7.97 -0.46
CA ASN A 43 -9.39 -7.94 -1.85
C ASN A 43 -9.50 -6.51 -2.40
N VAL A 44 -8.41 -6.04 -3.01
CA VAL A 44 -8.33 -4.76 -3.72
C VAL A 44 -7.74 -5.02 -5.10
N ASP A 45 -8.34 -4.41 -6.12
CA ASP A 45 -7.84 -4.49 -7.49
C ASP A 45 -6.89 -3.32 -7.75
N ARG A 46 -5.67 -3.62 -8.22
CA ARG A 46 -4.66 -2.62 -8.59
C ARG A 46 -4.03 -2.92 -9.96
N PRO A 47 -3.54 -1.90 -10.68
CA PRO A 47 -2.67 -2.09 -11.84
C PRO A 47 -1.54 -3.09 -11.56
N LEU A 48 -1.39 -4.09 -12.43
CA LEU A 48 -0.40 -5.17 -12.29
C LEU A 48 1.04 -4.69 -12.48
N ARG A 49 1.23 -3.61 -13.24
CA ARG A 49 2.54 -3.05 -13.57
C ARG A 49 2.50 -1.54 -13.42
N VAL A 50 3.45 -0.99 -12.67
CA VAL A 50 3.59 0.46 -12.46
C VAL A 50 5.06 0.86 -12.55
N ARG A 51 5.32 2.10 -12.95
CA ARG A 51 6.63 2.74 -12.84
C ARG A 51 6.62 3.70 -11.68
N VAL A 52 7.66 3.61 -10.85
CA VAL A 52 7.85 4.46 -9.69
C VAL A 52 9.04 5.35 -9.97
N LYS A 53 8.89 6.65 -9.77
CA LYS A 53 10.02 7.59 -9.72
C LYS A 53 10.16 8.08 -8.30
N ALA A 54 11.35 8.00 -7.72
CA ALA A 54 11.59 8.39 -6.34
C ALA A 54 13.04 8.86 -6.15
N GLN A 55 13.34 9.37 -4.97
CA GLN A 55 14.71 9.55 -4.48
C GLN A 55 15.06 8.40 -3.52
N ASP A 56 16.30 7.92 -3.59
CA ASP A 56 16.82 6.91 -2.68
C ASP A 56 17.15 7.50 -1.29
N ARG A 57 17.70 6.68 -0.40
CA ARG A 57 18.10 7.10 0.95
C ARG A 57 19.15 8.21 0.98
N ASP A 58 19.89 8.37 -0.11
CA ASP A 58 20.94 9.38 -0.28
C ASP A 58 20.43 10.61 -1.07
N GLY A 59 19.14 10.65 -1.40
CA GLY A 59 18.48 11.73 -2.13
C GLY A 59 18.66 11.67 -3.65
N LYS A 60 19.28 10.60 -4.19
CA LYS A 60 19.52 10.47 -5.63
C LYS A 60 18.25 9.99 -6.34
N PRO A 61 17.85 10.62 -7.45
CA PRO A 61 16.68 10.19 -8.20
C PRO A 61 16.92 8.84 -8.87
N TYR A 62 15.90 7.99 -8.85
CA TYR A 62 15.89 6.71 -9.57
C TYR A 62 14.47 6.38 -10.05
N GLU A 63 14.40 5.46 -11.01
CA GLU A 63 13.14 4.90 -11.51
C GLU A 63 13.15 3.38 -11.35
N LEU A 64 11.98 2.79 -11.08
CA LEU A 64 11.80 1.37 -10.89
C LEU A 64 10.48 0.91 -11.48
N GLU A 65 10.53 -0.05 -12.40
CA GLU A 65 9.32 -0.77 -12.82
C GLU A 65 9.01 -1.86 -11.79
N CYS A 66 7.77 -1.86 -11.32
CA CYS A 66 7.29 -2.73 -10.27
C CYS A 66 6.18 -3.62 -10.81
N GLU A 67 6.22 -4.90 -10.45
CA GLU A 67 5.22 -5.90 -10.78
C GLU A 67 4.91 -6.76 -9.54
N GLY A 68 3.86 -7.57 -9.60
CA GLY A 68 3.51 -8.50 -8.53
C GLY A 68 3.32 -7.81 -7.18
N LEU A 69 3.85 -8.40 -6.10
CA LEU A 69 3.72 -7.86 -4.75
C LEU A 69 4.32 -6.47 -4.60
N LEU A 70 5.44 -6.19 -5.27
CA LEU A 70 6.08 -4.88 -5.20
C LEU A 70 5.20 -3.78 -5.81
N ALA A 71 4.51 -4.07 -6.92
CA ALA A 71 3.55 -3.13 -7.50
C ALA A 71 2.41 -2.82 -6.54
N VAL A 72 1.88 -3.84 -5.86
CA VAL A 72 0.79 -3.67 -4.87
C VAL A 72 1.25 -2.81 -3.71
N CYS A 73 2.39 -3.16 -3.10
CA CYS A 73 2.90 -2.45 -1.93
C CYS A 73 3.25 -0.99 -2.26
N VAL A 74 3.88 -0.69 -3.41
CA VAL A 74 4.23 0.71 -3.71
C VAL A 74 2.99 1.56 -3.94
N GLN A 75 1.97 1.02 -4.60
CA GLN A 75 0.69 1.72 -4.76
C GLN A 75 -0.02 1.95 -3.42
N HIS A 76 -0.04 0.96 -2.53
CA HIS A 76 -0.58 1.07 -1.18
C HIS A 76 0.11 2.17 -0.36
N GLU A 77 1.45 2.17 -0.35
CA GLU A 77 2.21 3.17 0.39
C GLU A 77 2.12 4.56 -0.24
N PHE A 78 1.98 4.65 -1.57
CA PHE A 78 1.72 5.92 -2.24
C PHE A 78 0.33 6.47 -1.90
N ASP A 79 -0.70 5.63 -1.78
CA ASP A 79 -2.03 6.02 -1.31
C ASP A 79 -1.97 6.65 0.08
N HIS A 80 -1.17 6.09 0.99
CA HIS A 80 -0.97 6.67 2.32
C HIS A 80 -0.43 8.11 2.27
N LEU A 81 0.50 8.41 1.35
CA LEU A 81 1.02 9.78 1.17
C LEU A 81 -0.06 10.75 0.68
N ASN A 82 -1.08 10.22 0.00
CA ASN A 82 -2.23 10.98 -0.50
C ASN A 82 -3.44 10.96 0.45
N GLY A 83 -3.27 10.45 1.68
CA GLY A 83 -4.34 10.37 2.67
C GLY A 83 -5.43 9.35 2.34
N LYS A 84 -5.14 8.38 1.47
CA LYS A 84 -6.02 7.26 1.10
C LYS A 84 -5.60 5.99 1.82
N LEU A 85 -6.58 5.15 2.13
CA LEU A 85 -6.38 3.82 2.71
C LEU A 85 -6.98 2.75 1.79
N PHE A 86 -6.48 1.52 1.85
CA PHE A 86 -7.04 0.42 1.03
C PHE A 86 -8.54 0.18 1.29
N VAL A 87 -9.04 0.48 2.50
CA VAL A 87 -10.46 0.37 2.84
C VAL A 87 -11.34 1.35 2.06
N ASP A 88 -10.76 2.37 1.44
CA ASP A 88 -11.47 3.35 0.62
C ASP A 88 -11.88 2.76 -0.74
N TYR A 89 -11.25 1.66 -1.16
CA TYR A 89 -11.60 0.88 -2.35
C TYR A 89 -12.71 -0.15 -2.10
N LEU A 90 -13.06 -0.38 -0.83
CA LEU A 90 -14.10 -1.32 -0.46
C LEU A 90 -15.49 -0.70 -0.59
N SER A 91 -16.52 -1.54 -0.63
CA SER A 91 -17.89 -1.06 -0.53
C SER A 91 -18.12 -0.29 0.77
N GLN A 92 -18.96 0.73 0.72
CA GLN A 92 -19.27 1.59 1.87
C GLN A 92 -19.66 0.79 3.13
N LEU A 93 -20.48 -0.27 2.95
CA LEU A 93 -20.90 -1.15 4.04
C LEU A 93 -19.73 -1.91 4.68
N LYS A 94 -18.76 -2.38 3.89
CA LYS A 94 -17.56 -3.05 4.42
C LYS A 94 -16.68 -2.05 5.16
N ARG A 95 -16.41 -0.89 4.55
CA ARG A 95 -15.62 0.19 5.16
C ARG A 95 -16.20 0.64 6.51
N ASP A 96 -17.50 0.89 6.58
CA ASP A 96 -18.18 1.31 7.81
C ASP A 96 -18.15 0.21 8.88
N ARG A 97 -18.26 -1.06 8.49
CA ARG A 97 -18.14 -2.20 9.42
C ARG A 97 -16.74 -2.28 10.02
N ILE A 98 -15.69 -2.10 9.21
CA ILE A 98 -14.29 -2.09 9.66
C ILE A 98 -14.07 -0.94 10.63
N LYS A 99 -14.50 0.28 10.25
CA LYS A 99 -14.40 1.47 11.09
C LYS A 99 -15.03 1.26 12.48
N LYS A 100 -16.27 0.78 12.54
CA LYS A 100 -16.97 0.52 13.82
C LYS A 100 -16.25 -0.52 14.70
N LYS A 101 -15.62 -1.53 14.09
CA LYS A 101 -14.84 -2.54 14.82
C LYS A 101 -13.57 -1.95 15.40
N LEU A 102 -12.83 -1.16 14.63
CA LEU A 102 -11.62 -0.46 15.09
C LEU A 102 -11.94 0.53 16.22
N GLU A 103 -13.00 1.34 16.06
CA GLU A 103 -13.46 2.25 17.11
C GLU A 103 -13.81 1.52 18.42
N LYS A 104 -14.44 0.34 18.32
CA LYS A 104 -14.72 -0.50 19.49
C LYS A 104 -13.43 -1.01 20.15
N GLN A 105 -12.46 -1.48 19.36
CA GLN A 105 -11.18 -1.95 19.87
C GLN A 105 -10.41 -0.84 20.58
N HIS A 106 -10.31 0.35 19.98
CA HIS A 106 -9.65 1.51 20.61
C HIS A 106 -10.32 1.90 21.93
N ARG A 107 -11.66 1.88 22.02
CA ARG A 107 -12.38 2.13 23.28
C ARG A 107 -12.13 1.09 24.37
N GLN A 108 -11.73 -0.13 24.02
CA GLN A 108 -11.45 -1.20 24.98
C GLN A 108 -9.99 -1.21 25.44
N GLN A 109 -9.09 -0.56 24.68
CA GLN A 109 -7.65 -0.48 24.97
C GLN A 109 -7.27 0.82 25.70
N ALA A 110 -8.16 1.80 25.73
CA ALA A 110 -8.04 3.05 26.48
C ALA A 110 -8.60 2.89 27.90
#